data_AF-A0A0W0S5C1-F1
#
_entry.id   AF-A0A0W0S5C1-F1
#
_cell.length_a   1.000
_cell.length_b   1.000
_cell.length_c   1.000
_cell.angle_alpha   90.00
_cell.angle_beta   90.00
_cell.angle_gamma   90.00
#
_symmetry.space_group_name_H-M   'P 1'
#
loop_
_entity.id
_entity.type
_entity.pdbx_description
1 polymer ?
#
loop_
_entity_poly.entity_id
_entity_poly.type
_entity_poly.pdbx_seq_one_letter_code
_entity_poly.pdbx_strand_id
1 'polypeptide(L)'
;MQWYWVDLLIIAVIALSVITGLIRGFVKELIALSVWVLAIWLAFSYSQTLDPWLQKYIQDKTARTVTAFILILVATLIAGGIVNALLSFILKRSGLSGTDRILGMGFGFVRGVFIVALIMVVIKMTSLPYQEYSSNSKLYAKFDPAVDWLYNMMPEFIKQVKIFDKPGLALPKNHSQSLQNATKTNTKPEEETPAQQIMPAANKESLLDEPGDFEFSDA
;
A
#
# COMPACT_ATOMS: atom_id res chain seq x y z
N MET A 1 15.65 4.94 30.05
CA MET A 1 15.52 5.14 28.59
C MET A 1 15.17 3.79 27.98
N GLN A 2 13.95 3.63 27.45
CA GLN A 2 13.49 2.37 26.88
C GLN A 2 13.86 2.37 25.39
N TRP A 3 14.74 1.45 24.99
CA TRP A 3 15.10 1.27 23.58
C TRP A 3 14.02 0.43 22.92
N TYR A 4 13.41 0.95 21.87
CA TYR A 4 12.39 0.20 21.13
C TYR A 4 13.08 -0.78 20.18
N TRP A 5 12.46 -1.94 19.98
CA TRP A 5 12.94 -2.97 19.05
C TRP A 5 13.17 -2.43 17.63
N VAL A 6 12.41 -1.40 17.24
CA VAL A 6 12.55 -0.69 15.97
C VAL A 6 13.90 0.03 15.86
N ASP A 7 14.35 0.71 16.92
CA ASP A 7 15.66 1.38 16.92
C ASP A 7 16.80 0.36 16.76
N LEU A 8 16.68 -0.81 17.42
CA LEU A 8 17.65 -1.90 17.27
C LEU A 8 17.68 -2.46 15.84
N LEU A 9 16.51 -2.62 15.22
CA LEU A 9 16.39 -3.08 13.83
C LEU A 9 17.01 -2.08 12.84
N ILE A 10 16.75 -0.78 13.01
CA ILE A 10 17.34 0.28 12.18
C ILE A 10 18.87 0.23 12.27
N ILE A 11 19.41 0.18 13.50
CA ILE A 11 20.85 0.12 13.72
C ILE A 11 21.43 -1.15 13.10
N ALA A 12 20.77 -2.30 13.27
CA ALA A 12 21.22 -3.57 12.70
C ALA A 12 21.29 -3.53 11.16
N VAL A 13 20.27 -2.98 10.49
CA VAL A 13 20.24 -2.87 9.02
C VAL A 13 21.34 -1.94 8.52
N ILE A 14 21.52 -0.78 9.15
CA ILE A 14 22.57 0.18 8.76
C ILE A 14 23.95 -0.43 9.00
N ALA A 15 24.18 -1.02 10.17
CA ALA A 15 25.44 -1.66 10.52
C ALA A 15 25.78 -2.79 9.54
N LEU A 16 24.82 -3.66 9.23
CA LEU A 16 25.01 -4.72 8.24
C LEU A 16 25.36 -4.13 6.86
N SER A 17 24.66 -3.08 6.43
CA SER A 17 24.92 -2.42 5.16
C SER A 17 26.33 -1.81 5.10
N VAL A 18 26.76 -1.11 6.16
CA VAL A 18 28.12 -0.57 6.31
C VAL A 18 29.18 -1.66 6.29
N ILE A 19 28.96 -2.76 7.02
CA ILE A 19 29.86 -3.92 7.05
C ILE A 19 29.95 -4.54 5.66
N THR A 20 28.83 -4.72 4.96
CA THR A 20 28.84 -5.26 3.60
C THR A 20 29.63 -4.37 2.63
N GLY A 21 29.50 -3.05 2.77
CA GLY A 21 30.26 -2.09 1.96
C GLY A 21 31.75 -2.04 2.30
N LEU A 22 32.10 -2.19 3.57
CA LEU A 22 33.50 -2.33 4.00
C LEU A 22 34.14 -3.61 3.45
N ILE A 23 33.41 -4.73 3.43
CA ILE A 23 33.93 -6.03 2.96
C ILE A 23 34.00 -6.08 1.44
N ARG A 24 32.97 -5.58 0.74
CA ARG A 24 32.88 -5.65 -0.73
C ARG A 24 33.67 -4.54 -1.42
N GLY A 25 33.67 -3.33 -0.86
CA GLY A 25 34.27 -2.13 -1.46
C GLY A 25 33.29 -1.37 -2.36
N PHE A 26 33.46 -0.05 -2.44
CA PHE A 26 32.58 0.86 -3.17
C PHE A 26 32.45 0.49 -4.65
N VAL A 27 33.57 0.24 -5.33
CA VAL A 27 33.56 0.00 -6.78
C VAL A 27 32.74 -1.23 -7.13
N LYS A 28 32.84 -2.30 -6.34
CA LYS A 28 32.04 -3.52 -6.57
C LYS A 28 30.55 -3.28 -6.35
N GLU A 29 30.21 -2.46 -5.38
CA GLU A 29 28.81 -2.12 -5.11
C GLU A 29 28.23 -1.24 -6.21
N LEU A 30 29.00 -0.27 -6.69
CA LEU A 30 28.62 0.59 -7.80
C LEU A 30 28.38 -0.24 -9.07
N ILE A 31 29.30 -1.14 -9.41
CA ILE A 31 29.14 -2.03 -10.58
C ILE A 31 27.94 -2.95 -10.41
N ALA A 32 27.76 -3.54 -9.22
CA ALA A 32 26.60 -4.38 -8.97
C ALA A 32 25.29 -3.61 -9.19
N LEU A 33 25.20 -2.35 -8.74
CA LEU A 33 24.03 -1.52 -9.00
C LEU A 33 23.89 -1.15 -10.47
N SER A 34 24.97 -0.80 -11.16
CA SER A 34 24.93 -0.54 -12.60
C SER A 34 24.45 -1.76 -13.39
N VAL A 35 24.89 -2.97 -13.01
CA VAL A 35 24.44 -4.23 -13.59
C VAL A 35 22.96 -4.46 -13.33
N TRP A 36 22.46 -4.18 -12.12
CA TRP A 36 21.03 -4.28 -11.83
C TRP A 36 20.19 -3.32 -12.68
N VAL A 37 20.59 -2.05 -12.78
CA VAL A 37 19.91 -1.05 -13.61
C VAL A 37 19.91 -1.47 -15.08
N LEU A 38 21.07 -1.91 -15.58
CA LEU A 38 21.22 -2.38 -16.96
C LEU A 38 20.38 -3.64 -17.22
N ALA A 39 20.35 -4.59 -16.29
CA ALA A 39 19.55 -5.81 -16.41
C ALA A 39 18.06 -5.50 -16.48
N ILE A 40 17.57 -4.59 -15.64
CA ILE A 40 16.17 -4.15 -15.67
C ILE A 40 15.86 -3.45 -16.99
N TRP A 41 16.72 -2.53 -17.44
CA TRP A 41 16.58 -1.82 -18.70
C TRP A 41 16.49 -2.78 -19.89
N LEU A 42 17.44 -3.73 -19.98
CA LEU A 42 17.48 -4.74 -21.04
C LEU A 42 16.26 -5.66 -20.98
N ALA A 43 15.85 -6.09 -19.78
CA ALA A 43 14.67 -6.93 -19.63
C ALA A 43 13.39 -6.20 -20.10
N PHE A 44 13.22 -4.91 -19.79
CA PHE A 44 12.09 -4.12 -20.30
C PHE A 44 12.15 -3.91 -21.82
N SER A 45 13.34 -3.64 -22.36
CA SER A 45 13.51 -3.35 -23.79
C SER A 45 13.38 -4.59 -24.68
N TYR A 46 13.88 -5.74 -24.24
CA TYR A 46 14.04 -6.94 -25.07
C TYR A 46 13.08 -8.08 -24.73
N SER A 47 12.28 -7.99 -23.65
CA SER A 47 11.29 -9.03 -23.29
C SER A 47 10.32 -9.34 -24.42
N GLN A 48 9.88 -8.34 -25.19
CA GLN A 48 8.97 -8.53 -26.32
C GLN A 48 9.67 -9.19 -27.52
N THR A 49 10.97 -8.95 -27.72
CA THR A 49 11.75 -9.56 -28.80
C THR A 49 11.97 -11.05 -28.58
N LEU A 50 12.07 -11.48 -27.32
CA LEU A 50 12.20 -12.90 -26.96
C LEU A 50 10.86 -13.67 -27.02
N ASP A 51 9.73 -12.95 -27.05
CA ASP A 51 8.38 -13.52 -26.98
C ASP A 51 8.12 -14.60 -28.06
N PRO A 52 8.44 -14.39 -29.35
CA PRO A 52 8.17 -15.40 -30.39
C PRO A 52 8.93 -16.72 -30.16
N TRP A 53 10.11 -16.67 -29.56
CA TRP A 53 10.95 -17.84 -29.32
C TRP A 53 10.38 -18.76 -28.23
N LEU A 54 9.58 -18.20 -27.32
CA LEU A 54 8.94 -18.96 -26.25
C LEU A 54 7.53 -19.44 -26.62
N GLN A 55 6.99 -19.08 -27.79
CA GLN A 55 5.63 -19.46 -28.22
C GLN A 55 5.43 -20.98 -28.21
N LYS A 56 6.48 -21.74 -28.52
CA LYS A 56 6.46 -23.20 -28.53
C LYS A 56 6.30 -23.82 -27.13
N TYR A 57 6.66 -23.09 -26.07
CA TYR A 57 6.67 -23.59 -24.69
C TYR A 57 5.54 -23.00 -23.85
N ILE A 58 5.15 -21.74 -24.09
CA ILE A 58 4.15 -21.02 -23.31
C ILE A 58 3.11 -20.39 -24.24
N GLN A 59 1.87 -20.87 -24.10
CA GLN A 59 0.71 -20.42 -24.87
C GLN A 59 0.24 -19.02 -24.42
N ASP A 60 0.19 -18.77 -23.10
CA ASP A 60 -0.25 -17.50 -22.56
C ASP A 60 0.77 -16.37 -22.81
N LYS A 61 0.30 -15.28 -23.43
CA LYS A 61 1.15 -14.14 -23.82
C LYS A 61 1.75 -13.42 -22.61
N THR A 62 0.98 -13.30 -21.52
CA THR A 62 1.43 -12.60 -20.31
C THR A 62 2.54 -13.40 -19.62
N ALA A 63 2.29 -14.68 -19.36
CA ALA A 63 3.27 -15.60 -18.78
C ALA A 63 4.56 -15.67 -19.63
N ARG A 64 4.42 -15.66 -20.96
CA ARG A 64 5.57 -15.67 -21.88
C ARG A 64 6.41 -14.40 -21.80
N THR A 65 5.77 -13.24 -21.79
CA THR A 65 6.47 -11.94 -21.65
C THR A 65 7.18 -11.84 -20.30
N VAL A 66 6.54 -12.27 -19.21
CA VAL A 66 7.14 -12.30 -17.88
C VAL A 66 8.33 -13.27 -17.82
N THR A 67 8.19 -14.45 -18.44
CA THR A 67 9.29 -15.43 -18.51
C THR A 67 10.48 -14.88 -19.30
N ALA A 68 10.23 -14.26 -20.46
CA ALA A 68 11.26 -13.60 -21.26
C ALA A 68 11.98 -12.50 -20.48
N PHE A 69 11.23 -11.67 -19.74
CA PHE A 69 11.79 -10.64 -18.87
C PHE A 69 12.73 -11.26 -17.82
N ILE A 70 12.28 -12.29 -17.10
CA ILE A 70 13.08 -12.98 -16.08
C ILE A 70 14.33 -13.61 -16.69
N LEU A 71 14.23 -14.25 -17.85
CA LEU A 71 15.36 -14.87 -18.54
C LEU A 71 16.44 -13.84 -18.91
N ILE A 72 16.04 -12.71 -19.51
CA ILE A 72 16.98 -11.63 -19.88
C ILE A 72 17.61 -11.01 -18.64
N LEU A 73 16.79 -10.75 -17.61
CA LEU A 73 17.26 -10.22 -16.33
C LEU A 73 18.34 -11.13 -15.74
N VAL A 74 18.04 -12.42 -15.55
CA VAL A 74 18.95 -13.40 -14.96
C VAL A 74 20.21 -13.57 -15.80
N ALA A 75 20.08 -13.69 -17.13
CA ALA A 75 21.22 -13.80 -18.03
C ALA A 75 22.16 -12.58 -17.91
N THR A 76 21.58 -11.37 -17.85
CA THR A 76 22.35 -10.13 -17.69
C THR A 76 23.02 -10.05 -16.32
N LEU A 77 22.32 -10.44 -15.25
CA LEU A 77 22.89 -10.47 -13.89
C LEU A 77 24.07 -11.44 -13.79
N ILE A 78 23.97 -12.62 -14.43
CA ILE A 78 25.07 -13.59 -14.49
C ILE A 78 26.26 -12.99 -15.25
N ALA A 79 26.03 -12.43 -16.44
CA ALA A 79 27.08 -11.80 -17.25
C ALA A 79 27.76 -10.64 -16.50
N GLY A 80 26.97 -9.74 -15.90
CA GLY A 80 27.48 -8.64 -15.10
C GLY A 80 28.19 -9.10 -13.83
N GLY A 81 27.76 -10.22 -13.23
CA GLY A 81 28.45 -10.86 -12.11
C GLY A 81 29.86 -11.35 -12.49
N ILE A 82 30.00 -11.93 -13.68
CA ILE A 82 31.31 -12.35 -14.22
C ILE A 82 32.21 -11.14 -14.45
N VAL A 83 31.69 -10.07 -15.06
CA VAL A 83 32.43 -8.81 -15.26
C VAL A 83 32.88 -8.21 -13.93
N ASN A 84 31.99 -8.19 -12.93
CA ASN A 84 32.31 -7.70 -11.59
C ASN A 84 33.39 -8.55 -10.90
N ALA A 85 33.36 -9.87 -11.09
CA ALA A 85 34.40 -10.77 -10.58
C ALA A 85 35.75 -10.47 -11.25
N LEU A 86 35.78 -10.29 -12.57
CA LEU A 86 36.99 -9.95 -13.31
C LEU A 86 37.58 -8.61 -12.85
N LEU A 87 36.75 -7.57 -12.72
CA LEU A 87 37.21 -6.28 -12.24
C LEU A 87 37.72 -6.35 -10.80
N SER A 88 37.11 -7.19 -9.97
CA SER A 88 37.59 -7.45 -8.61
C SER A 88 39.02 -7.99 -8.57
N PHE A 89 39.44 -8.79 -9.56
CA PHE A 89 40.83 -9.25 -9.65
C PHE A 89 41.78 -8.11 -10.02
N ILE A 90 41.37 -7.21 -10.92
CA ILE A 90 42.16 -6.06 -11.34
C ILE A 90 42.34 -5.07 -10.19
N LEU A 91 41.27 -4.75 -9.46
CA LEU A 91 41.30 -3.82 -8.32
C LEU A 91 42.12 -4.33 -7.14
N LYS A 92 42.22 -5.65 -6.97
CA LYS A 92 43.12 -6.23 -5.95
C LYS A 92 44.60 -6.00 -6.29
N ARG A 93 44.95 -5.92 -7.58
CA ARG A 93 46.33 -5.72 -8.04
C ARG A 93 46.77 -4.26 -7.99
N SER A 94 45.84 -3.30 -8.05
CA SER A 94 46.16 -1.87 -8.03
C SER A 94 46.55 -1.32 -6.65
N GLY A 95 46.49 -2.12 -5.59
CA GLY A 95 46.89 -1.71 -4.23
C GLY A 95 45.96 -0.69 -3.55
N LEU A 96 44.95 -0.18 -4.26
CA LEU A 96 44.00 0.83 -3.77
C LEU A 96 42.84 0.26 -2.92
N SER A 97 42.93 -1.02 -2.51
CA SER A 97 41.84 -1.69 -1.79
C SER A 97 41.50 -1.04 -0.45
N GLY A 98 42.40 -0.25 0.17
CA GLY A 98 42.11 0.46 1.41
C GLY A 98 41.08 1.57 1.22
N THR A 99 41.36 2.51 0.30
CA THR A 99 40.48 3.65 0.00
C THR A 99 39.11 3.18 -0.53
N ASP A 100 39.10 2.16 -1.40
CA ASP A 100 37.85 1.57 -1.93
C ASP A 100 36.93 1.03 -0.84
N ARG A 101 37.50 0.43 0.23
CA ARG A 101 36.72 -0.07 1.38
C ARG A 101 36.20 1.06 2.26
N ILE A 102 36.95 2.15 2.43
CA ILE A 102 36.49 3.32 3.19
C ILE A 102 35.34 4.00 2.46
N LEU A 103 35.45 4.18 1.14
CA LEU A 103 34.34 4.66 0.33
C LEU A 103 33.16 3.69 0.39
N GLY A 104 33.42 2.38 0.43
CA GLY A 104 32.41 1.33 0.60
C GLY A 104 31.66 1.45 1.93
N MET A 105 32.31 1.85 3.02
CA MET A 105 31.61 2.15 4.28
C MET A 105 30.61 3.30 4.12
N GLY A 106 31.04 4.40 3.51
CA GLY A 106 30.16 5.55 3.27
C GLY A 106 28.99 5.21 2.36
N PHE A 107 29.27 4.46 1.29
CA PHE A 107 28.24 3.96 0.38
C PHE A 107 27.26 3.01 1.07
N GLY A 108 27.77 2.06 1.85
CA GLY A 108 26.99 1.14 2.67
C GLY A 108 26.13 1.87 3.70
N PHE A 109 26.61 2.96 4.28
CA PHE A 109 25.82 3.80 5.18
C PHE A 109 24.64 4.44 4.43
N VAL A 110 24.89 5.13 3.32
CA VAL A 110 23.85 5.77 2.49
C VAL A 110 22.82 4.73 2.03
N ARG A 111 23.28 3.56 1.57
CA ARG A 111 22.42 2.46 1.18
C ARG A 111 21.58 1.93 2.36
N GLY A 112 22.18 1.79 3.53
CA GLY A 112 21.49 1.34 4.74
C GLY A 112 20.38 2.30 5.15
N VAL A 113 20.69 3.60 5.13
CA VAL A 113 19.70 4.68 5.36
C VAL A 113 18.57 4.61 4.33
N PHE A 114 18.90 4.43 3.06
CA PHE A 114 17.90 4.30 1.99
C PHE A 114 16.98 3.08 2.17
N ILE A 115 17.54 1.92 2.53
CA ILE A 115 16.78 0.69 2.80
C ILE A 115 15.83 0.90 4.00
N VAL A 116 16.31 1.51 5.07
CA VAL A 116 15.49 1.82 6.25
C VAL A 116 14.36 2.77 5.88
N ALA A 117 14.64 3.84 5.12
CA ALA A 117 13.62 4.76 4.65
C ALA A 117 12.54 4.05 3.81
N LEU A 118 12.95 3.14 2.92
CA LEU A 118 12.03 2.34 2.12
C LEU A 118 11.13 1.44 2.99
N ILE A 119 11.70 0.81 4.02
CA ILE A 119 10.93 -0.01 4.98
C ILE A 119 9.91 0.86 5.73
N MET A 120 10.30 2.06 6.19
CA MET A 120 9.40 2.99 6.86
C MET A 120 8.27 3.47 5.95
N VAL A 121 8.55 3.71 4.66
CA VAL A 121 7.53 4.01 3.65
C VAL A 121 6.54 2.86 3.53
N VAL A 122 7.01 1.61 3.44
CA VAL A 122 6.13 0.45 3.37
C VAL A 122 5.26 0.35 4.63
N ILE A 123 5.84 0.51 5.83
CA ILE A 123 5.12 0.46 7.11
C ILE A 123 4.01 1.52 7.18
N LYS A 124 4.30 2.77 6.79
CA LYS A 124 3.29 3.84 6.76
C LYS A 124 2.20 3.60 5.73
N MET A 125 2.41 2.70 4.75
CA MET A 125 1.36 2.27 3.82
C MET A 125 0.53 1.07 4.32
N THR A 126 0.97 0.35 5.36
CA THR A 126 0.36 -0.94 5.77
C THR A 126 -0.66 -0.85 6.93
N SER A 127 -1.23 0.33 7.23
CA SER A 127 -2.20 0.53 8.33
C SER A 127 -1.70 0.12 9.73
N LEU A 128 -0.40 -0.14 9.90
CA LEU A 128 0.22 -0.28 11.21
C LEU A 128 0.14 1.06 11.94
N PRO A 129 0.01 1.10 13.29
CA PRO A 129 -0.09 2.34 14.06
C PRO A 129 1.21 3.15 13.98
N TYR A 130 1.42 3.84 12.86
CA TYR A 130 2.59 4.65 12.53
C TYR A 130 2.86 5.70 13.62
N GLN A 131 1.80 6.28 14.17
CA GLN A 131 1.86 7.31 15.21
C GLN A 131 2.44 6.78 16.53
N GLU A 132 2.27 5.49 16.85
CA GLU A 132 2.79 4.91 18.08
C GLU A 132 4.30 4.63 18.00
N TYR A 133 4.79 4.20 16.82
CA TYR A 133 6.22 3.96 16.59
C TYR A 133 7.04 5.25 16.39
N SER A 134 6.46 6.22 15.67
CA SER A 134 7.08 7.53 15.41
C SER A 134 7.24 8.37 16.70
N SER A 135 6.26 8.33 17.61
CA SER A 135 6.29 9.09 18.87
C SER A 135 7.32 8.57 19.89
N ASN A 136 7.74 7.31 19.73
CA ASN A 136 8.51 6.59 20.74
C ASN A 136 9.98 6.37 20.34
N SER A 137 10.29 6.38 19.04
CA SER A 137 11.62 6.03 18.52
C SER A 137 12.42 7.27 18.13
N LYS A 138 13.58 7.47 18.76
CA LYS A 138 14.43 8.67 18.53
C LYS A 138 15.11 8.68 17.16
N LEU A 139 15.38 7.49 16.59
CA LEU A 139 15.95 7.43 15.24
C LEU A 139 14.87 7.65 14.18
N TYR A 140 13.64 7.17 14.41
CA TYR A 140 12.56 7.25 13.44
C TYR A 140 12.28 8.69 12.98
N ALA A 141 12.17 9.65 13.93
CA ALA A 141 11.95 11.07 13.61
C ALA A 141 13.09 11.71 12.77
N LYS A 142 14.32 11.17 12.82
CA LYS A 142 15.42 11.68 12.00
C LYS A 142 15.33 11.22 10.55
N PHE A 143 14.59 10.15 10.28
CA PHE A 143 14.36 9.63 8.95
C PHE A 143 13.17 10.31 8.25
N ASP A 144 12.35 11.09 8.97
CA ASP A 144 11.19 11.80 8.40
C ASP A 144 11.53 12.58 7.11
N PRO A 145 12.63 13.37 7.02
CA PRO A 145 12.95 14.08 5.78
C PRO A 145 13.29 13.13 4.62
N ALA A 146 13.98 12.02 4.88
CA ALA A 146 14.34 11.03 3.88
C ALA A 146 13.10 10.24 3.42
N VAL A 147 12.23 9.92 4.37
CA VAL A 147 10.94 9.26 4.13
C VAL A 147 10.03 10.16 3.31
N ASP A 148 9.87 11.42 3.67
CA ASP A 148 9.05 12.39 2.95
C ASP A 148 9.60 12.67 1.55
N TRP A 149 10.91 12.79 1.39
CA TRP A 149 11.55 12.88 0.08
C TRP A 149 11.22 11.67 -0.79
N LEU A 150 11.30 10.46 -0.24
CA LEU A 150 10.97 9.21 -0.94
C LEU A 150 9.47 9.11 -1.26
N TYR A 151 8.60 9.56 -0.34
CA TYR A 151 7.15 9.64 -0.55
C TYR A 151 6.77 10.59 -1.68
N ASN A 152 7.43 11.74 -1.78
CA ASN A 152 7.15 12.73 -2.82
C ASN A 152 7.59 12.26 -4.21
N MET A 153 8.54 11.33 -4.27
CA MET A 153 8.96 10.67 -5.51
C MET A 153 7.94 9.61 -5.97
N MET A 154 7.07 9.11 -5.08
CA MET A 154 6.05 8.14 -5.47
C MET A 154 4.95 8.79 -6.33
N PRO A 155 4.43 8.10 -7.36
CA PRO A 155 3.41 8.66 -8.23
C PRO A 155 2.07 8.87 -7.48
N GLU A 156 1.24 9.78 -7.98
CA GLU A 156 -0.01 10.26 -7.37
C GLU A 156 -0.97 9.15 -6.87
N PHE A 157 -0.89 7.92 -7.41
CA PHE A 157 -1.77 6.80 -7.00
C PHE A 157 -1.62 6.39 -5.52
N ILE A 158 -0.45 6.63 -4.90
CA ILE A 158 -0.25 6.35 -3.46
C ILE A 158 -0.81 7.46 -2.56
N LYS A 159 -0.83 8.71 -3.04
CA LYS A 159 -1.39 9.85 -2.29
C LYS A 159 -2.90 9.70 -2.04
N GLN A 160 -3.58 8.89 -2.85
CA GLN A 160 -5.01 8.59 -2.72
C GLN A 160 -5.32 7.55 -1.64
N VAL A 161 -4.34 6.78 -1.14
CA VAL A 161 -4.54 5.82 -0.03
C VAL A 161 -4.51 6.53 1.35
N LYS A 162 -4.71 7.85 1.38
CA LYS A 162 -4.96 8.62 2.61
C LYS A 162 -6.41 8.49 3.12
N ILE A 163 -7.23 7.64 2.48
CA ILE A 163 -8.65 7.46 2.80
C ILE A 163 -8.86 6.71 4.14
N PHE A 164 -7.88 5.90 4.58
CA PHE A 164 -8.04 5.08 5.79
C PHE A 164 -7.54 5.75 7.09
N ASP A 165 -6.81 6.86 7.00
CA ASP A 165 -6.34 7.67 8.15
C ASP A 165 -7.14 8.99 8.29
N LYS A 166 -8.43 9.00 7.92
CA LYS A 166 -9.36 9.98 8.49
C LYS A 166 -9.92 9.40 9.79
N PRO A 167 -9.52 9.89 10.98
CA PRO A 167 -10.28 9.70 12.23
C PRO A 167 -11.63 10.46 12.21
N GLY A 168 -12.25 10.56 11.03
CA GLY A 168 -13.50 11.26 10.74
C GLY A 168 -14.64 10.34 10.32
N LEU A 169 -14.45 9.01 10.30
CA LEU A 169 -15.55 8.04 10.40
C LEU A 169 -15.92 7.77 11.87
N ALA A 170 -15.75 8.78 12.73
CA ALA A 170 -16.61 8.88 13.89
C ALA A 170 -18.04 8.92 13.36
N LEU A 171 -18.75 7.78 13.46
CA LEU A 171 -20.19 7.74 13.25
C LEU A 171 -20.78 8.96 13.95
N PRO A 172 -21.56 9.80 13.27
CA PRO A 172 -22.14 10.97 13.89
C PRO A 172 -22.89 10.48 15.14
N LYS A 173 -22.41 10.86 16.33
CA LYS A 173 -23.01 10.52 17.64
C LYS A 173 -24.45 11.02 17.79
N ASN A 174 -24.98 11.68 16.76
CA ASN A 174 -26.33 12.20 16.68
C ASN A 174 -27.39 11.14 16.26
N HIS A 175 -26.99 9.96 15.77
CA HIS A 175 -27.96 8.89 15.50
C HIS A 175 -28.61 8.32 16.77
N SER A 176 -27.98 8.48 17.95
CA SER A 176 -28.58 8.08 19.22
C SER A 176 -29.67 9.06 19.69
N GLN A 177 -29.57 10.34 19.31
CA GLN A 177 -30.53 11.38 19.70
C GLN A 177 -31.77 11.39 18.79
N SER A 178 -31.63 11.09 17.50
CA SER A 178 -32.78 10.96 16.59
C SER A 178 -33.66 9.76 16.97
N LEU A 179 -33.08 8.65 17.41
CA LEU A 179 -33.84 7.49 17.91
C LEU A 179 -34.48 7.76 19.28
N GLN A 180 -33.81 8.47 20.20
CA GLN A 180 -34.43 8.84 21.48
C GLN A 180 -35.57 9.87 21.33
N ASN A 181 -35.47 10.80 20.38
CA ASN A 181 -36.54 11.75 20.12
C ASN A 181 -37.71 11.10 19.36
N ALA A 182 -37.45 10.13 18.48
CA ALA A 182 -38.50 9.34 17.84
C ALA A 182 -39.26 8.44 18.84
N THR A 183 -38.59 7.89 19.86
CA THR A 183 -39.22 7.08 20.90
C THR A 183 -39.97 7.91 21.96
N LYS A 184 -39.69 9.20 22.11
CA LYS A 184 -40.39 10.08 23.07
C LYS A 184 -41.65 10.75 22.52
N THR A 185 -41.88 10.71 21.20
CA THR A 185 -42.98 11.46 20.57
C THR A 185 -44.09 10.55 20.01
N ASN A 186 -44.03 9.24 20.26
CA ASN A 186 -45.11 8.31 19.92
C ASN A 186 -45.05 7.14 20.89
N THR A 187 -46.19 6.74 21.47
CA THR A 187 -46.41 5.78 22.61
C THR A 187 -46.46 6.52 23.96
N LYS A 188 -47.58 6.74 24.66
CA LYS A 188 -48.82 5.96 24.89
C LYS A 188 -49.74 6.81 25.83
N PRO A 189 -50.93 6.37 26.31
CA PRO A 189 -52.06 5.62 25.73
C PRO A 189 -53.38 6.41 25.83
N GLU A 190 -54.25 6.21 24.84
CA GLU A 190 -55.69 6.41 24.97
C GLU A 190 -56.28 5.11 25.53
N GLU A 191 -56.71 5.10 26.80
CA GLU A 191 -57.66 4.11 27.32
C GLU A 191 -58.26 4.56 28.66
N GLU A 192 -59.41 5.26 28.62
CA GLU A 192 -60.39 5.25 29.72
C GLU A 192 -61.81 5.23 29.15
N THR A 193 -62.54 4.14 29.40
CA THR A 193 -64.01 4.02 29.34
C THR A 193 -64.43 3.69 30.77
N PRO A 194 -65.36 4.42 31.44
CA PRO A 194 -66.80 4.10 31.30
C PRO A 194 -67.80 5.25 31.60
N ALA A 195 -68.93 5.28 30.88
CA ALA A 195 -70.31 5.40 31.40
C ALA A 195 -71.28 5.95 30.34
N GLN A 196 -72.46 5.34 30.31
CA GLN A 196 -73.61 5.59 29.44
C GLN A 196 -74.16 7.03 29.54
N GLN A 197 -74.60 7.65 28.43
CA GLN A 197 -75.89 8.36 28.35
C GLN A 197 -76.29 8.74 26.89
N ILE A 198 -77.51 8.34 26.50
CA ILE A 198 -78.46 8.86 25.47
C ILE A 198 -78.31 8.49 23.97
N MET A 199 -79.39 7.88 23.44
CA MET A 199 -79.75 7.53 22.05
C MET A 199 -80.29 8.78 21.26
N PRO A 200 -81.04 8.65 20.14
CA PRO A 200 -80.65 8.29 18.76
C PRO A 200 -81.15 9.33 17.70
N ALA A 201 -80.62 9.31 16.46
CA ALA A 201 -81.31 9.75 15.23
C ALA A 201 -80.39 9.44 14.03
N ALA A 202 -80.67 8.49 13.14
CA ALA A 202 -81.68 8.52 12.08
C ALA A 202 -81.59 9.74 11.15
N ASN A 203 -80.92 9.61 9.99
CA ASN A 203 -81.38 10.10 8.67
C ASN A 203 -80.36 9.67 7.59
N LYS A 204 -80.75 8.78 6.65
CA LYS A 204 -81.18 9.08 5.25
C LYS A 204 -80.06 9.66 4.38
N GLU A 205 -79.52 8.84 3.48
CA GLU A 205 -79.87 8.76 2.04
C GLU A 205 -79.19 9.86 1.20
N SER A 206 -78.89 9.49 -0.05
CA SER A 206 -78.27 10.28 -1.15
C SER A 206 -76.73 10.40 -1.03
N LEU A 207 -75.90 10.11 -2.03
CA LEU A 207 -76.01 9.96 -3.48
C LEU A 207 -75.16 8.73 -3.89
N LEU A 208 -75.64 7.74 -4.66
CA LEU A 208 -75.71 7.73 -6.14
C LEU A 208 -74.41 8.18 -6.82
N ASP A 209 -73.62 7.23 -7.36
CA ASP A 209 -73.66 6.91 -8.80
C ASP A 209 -72.60 5.84 -9.17
N GLU A 210 -73.11 4.75 -9.73
CA GLU A 210 -72.49 3.76 -10.64
C GLU A 210 -71.94 4.48 -11.93
N PRO A 211 -70.99 3.93 -12.72
CA PRO A 211 -71.14 2.60 -13.33
C PRO A 211 -69.87 1.75 -13.46
N GLY A 212 -70.03 0.45 -13.22
CA GLY A 212 -69.05 -0.58 -13.55
C GLY A 212 -69.67 -1.76 -14.29
N ASP A 213 -69.91 -1.62 -15.59
CA ASP A 213 -70.29 -2.71 -16.49
C ASP A 213 -69.43 -2.74 -17.76
N PHE A 214 -68.29 -3.44 -17.66
CA PHE A 214 -67.63 -4.04 -18.82
C PHE A 214 -67.87 -5.56 -18.76
N GLU A 215 -68.92 -6.01 -19.44
CA GLU A 215 -69.14 -7.43 -19.76
C GLU A 215 -68.13 -7.90 -20.82
N PHE A 216 -67.43 -9.00 -20.52
CA PHE A 216 -66.80 -9.86 -21.52
C PHE A 216 -67.86 -10.83 -22.06
N SER A 217 -68.00 -10.93 -23.37
CA SER A 217 -68.67 -12.08 -24.01
C SER A 217 -67.96 -12.46 -25.29
N ASP A 218 -67.54 -13.73 -25.33
CA ASP A 218 -66.96 -14.47 -26.44
C ASP A 218 -67.93 -14.59 -27.63
N ALA A 219 -67.38 -14.49 -28.86
CA ALA A 219 -67.77 -15.25 -30.06
C ALA A 219 -66.78 -14.97 -31.21
#